data_AF-A0A9D2L5M6-F1
#
_entry.id   AF-A0A9D2L5M6-F1
#
_cell.length_a   1.000
_cell.length_b   1.000
_cell.length_c   1.000
_cell.angle_alpha   90.00
_cell.angle_beta   90.00
_cell.angle_gamma   90.00
#
_symmetry.space_group_name_H-M   'P 1'
#
loop_
_entity.id
_entity.type
_entity.pdbx_description
1 polymer ?
#
loop_
_entity_poly.entity_id
_entity_poly.type
_entity_poly.pdbx_seq_one_letter_code
_entity_poly.pdbx_strand_id
1 'polypeptide(L)'
;MSRQRHRSEGGVPVKQKHWYDYLWIVSAAYLILGFFNILFAWLGLLCFFIPLIIALVNGTKGYCNRYCGRGQLFSLLGGRFGLSRKKDIPAWMKSKVFRYGFLLFFLVMFLQMLLNTWLVFAGERTLRQTVTLLWTFKLPWHWAYHGTLLSPGTAQFAFGFYSIILTSTILGLATMILFKPRSWCVYCPMGTMTQLICKGKARGKD
;
A
#
# COMPACT_ATOMS: atom_id res chain seq x y z
N MET A 1 -40.30 41.85 -4.45
CA MET A 1 -40.54 40.60 -5.19
C MET A 1 -39.53 39.55 -4.76
N SER A 2 -40.04 38.55 -4.04
CA SER A 2 -39.35 37.47 -3.34
C SER A 2 -38.78 36.41 -4.29
N ARG A 3 -37.46 36.22 -4.30
CA ARG A 3 -36.81 35.05 -4.92
C ARG A 3 -37.01 33.83 -4.00
N GLN A 4 -37.96 32.98 -4.37
CA GLN A 4 -38.30 31.74 -3.68
C GLN A 4 -37.06 30.83 -3.55
N ARG A 5 -36.78 30.49 -2.28
CA ARG A 5 -35.80 29.50 -1.86
C ARG A 5 -36.48 28.13 -1.94
N HIS A 6 -36.28 27.40 -3.04
CA HIS A 6 -36.71 26.00 -3.13
C HIS A 6 -35.82 25.14 -2.23
N ARG A 7 -36.41 24.74 -1.11
CA ARG A 7 -35.91 23.74 -0.16
C ARG A 7 -36.33 22.39 -0.71
N SER A 8 -35.43 21.68 -1.40
CA SER A 8 -35.68 20.28 -1.75
C SER A 8 -35.35 19.38 -0.56
N GLU A 9 -36.41 18.72 -0.09
CA GLU A 9 -36.45 17.73 0.96
C GLU A 9 -35.60 16.49 0.64
N GLY A 10 -35.11 15.85 1.70
CA GLY A 10 -35.12 14.40 1.87
C GLY A 10 -34.78 13.53 0.66
N GLY A 11 -33.50 13.35 0.40
CA GLY A 11 -33.00 12.24 -0.41
C GLY A 11 -31.53 12.03 -0.12
N VAL A 12 -31.19 11.12 0.81
CA VAL A 12 -29.81 10.61 0.89
C VAL A 12 -29.55 9.95 -0.47
N PRO A 13 -28.63 10.46 -1.31
CA PRO A 13 -28.34 9.78 -2.57
C PRO A 13 -27.81 8.39 -2.23
N VAL A 14 -28.57 7.35 -2.59
CA VAL A 14 -28.13 5.96 -2.49
C VAL A 14 -26.91 5.84 -3.37
N LYS A 15 -25.72 5.94 -2.76
CA LYS A 15 -24.44 5.81 -3.43
C LYS A 15 -24.41 4.43 -4.08
N GLN A 16 -24.50 4.39 -5.42
CA GLN A 16 -24.26 3.16 -6.17
C GLN A 16 -22.88 2.64 -5.77
N LYS A 17 -22.85 1.49 -5.08
CA LYS A 17 -21.59 0.86 -4.67
C LYS A 17 -20.94 0.32 -5.93
N HIS A 18 -19.91 1.01 -6.40
CA HIS A 18 -19.21 0.56 -7.59
C HIS A 18 -18.37 -0.68 -7.23
N TRP A 19 -18.15 -1.61 -8.18
CA TRP A 19 -17.27 -2.78 -8.02
C TRP A 19 -15.95 -2.46 -7.28
N TYR A 20 -15.36 -1.28 -7.56
CA TYR A 20 -14.12 -0.84 -6.97
C TYR A 20 -14.20 -0.48 -5.47
N ASP A 21 -15.40 -0.27 -4.92
CA ASP A 21 -15.60 -0.04 -3.47
C ASP A 21 -15.36 -1.30 -2.63
N TYR A 22 -15.13 -2.47 -3.26
CA TYR A 22 -14.80 -3.73 -2.58
C TYR A 22 -13.30 -4.07 -2.61
N LEU A 23 -12.44 -3.27 -3.27
CA LEU A 23 -10.99 -3.52 -3.35
C LEU A 23 -10.28 -3.48 -1.98
N TRP A 24 -10.88 -2.84 -0.98
CA TRP A 24 -10.37 -2.89 0.39
C TRP A 24 -10.56 -4.27 1.03
N ILE A 25 -11.61 -5.02 0.66
CA ILE A 25 -11.84 -6.40 1.13
C ILE A 25 -10.74 -7.30 0.59
N VAL A 26 -10.42 -7.17 -0.71
CA VAL A 26 -9.29 -7.89 -1.32
C VAL A 26 -7.99 -7.54 -0.58
N SER A 27 -7.82 -6.26 -0.20
CA SER A 27 -6.64 -5.81 0.53
C SER A 27 -6.52 -6.37 1.94
N ALA A 28 -7.62 -6.41 2.68
CA ALA A 28 -7.67 -7.02 3.99
C ALA A 28 -7.50 -8.55 3.90
N ALA A 29 -8.15 -9.18 2.91
CA ALA A 29 -8.10 -10.62 2.70
C ALA A 29 -6.68 -11.11 2.45
N TYR A 30 -5.90 -10.50 1.56
CA TYR A 30 -4.52 -10.95 1.34
C TYR A 30 -3.59 -10.71 2.55
N LEU A 31 -3.84 -9.67 3.36
CA LEU A 31 -3.07 -9.41 4.58
C LEU A 31 -3.30 -10.50 5.62
N ILE A 32 -4.57 -10.88 5.80
CA ILE A 32 -5.01 -11.94 6.71
C ILE A 32 -4.52 -13.29 6.17
N LEU A 33 -4.71 -13.57 4.88
CA LEU A 33 -4.24 -14.80 4.26
C LEU A 33 -2.71 -14.94 4.35
N GLY A 34 -1.96 -13.86 4.13
CA GLY A 34 -0.50 -13.85 4.28
C GLY A 34 -0.01 -14.08 5.72
N PHE A 35 -0.85 -13.81 6.72
CA PHE A 35 -0.56 -14.12 8.13
C PHE A 35 -0.57 -15.63 8.38
N PHE A 36 -1.52 -16.35 7.76
CA PHE A 36 -1.70 -17.79 7.90
C PHE A 36 -0.83 -18.60 6.93
N ASN A 37 -0.65 -18.11 5.70
CA ASN A 37 0.18 -18.77 4.70
C ASN A 37 0.92 -17.75 3.85
N ILE A 38 2.25 -17.74 3.99
CA ILE A 38 3.10 -16.71 3.39
C ILE A 38 3.02 -16.68 1.86
N LEU A 39 2.69 -17.80 1.21
CA LEU A 39 2.59 -17.87 -0.25
C LEU A 39 1.52 -16.94 -0.82
N PHE A 40 0.48 -16.59 -0.07
CA PHE A 40 -0.52 -15.63 -0.55
C PHE A 40 0.02 -14.20 -0.66
N ALA A 41 1.21 -13.90 -0.12
CA ALA A 41 1.87 -12.61 -0.33
C ALA A 41 2.09 -12.30 -1.83
N TRP A 42 2.21 -13.33 -2.68
CA TRP A 42 2.30 -13.19 -4.13
C TRP A 42 1.07 -12.52 -4.75
N LEU A 43 -0.13 -12.68 -4.17
CA LEU A 43 -1.33 -11.94 -4.62
C LEU A 43 -1.21 -10.43 -4.40
N GLY A 44 -0.49 -10.02 -3.35
CA GLY A 44 -0.18 -8.62 -3.10
C GLY A 44 0.70 -8.00 -4.19
N LEU A 45 1.44 -8.82 -4.96
CA LEU A 45 2.26 -8.34 -6.07
C LEU A 45 1.40 -7.69 -7.16
N LEU A 46 0.19 -8.22 -7.38
CA LEU A 46 -0.79 -7.63 -8.30
C LEU A 46 -1.12 -6.19 -7.88
N CYS A 47 -1.35 -5.94 -6.59
CA CYS A 47 -1.69 -4.58 -6.12
C CYS A 47 -0.53 -3.59 -6.21
N PHE A 48 0.71 -4.08 -6.32
CA PHE A 48 1.92 -3.28 -6.55
C PHE A 48 2.11 -2.95 -8.03
N PHE A 49 1.94 -3.93 -8.93
CA PHE A 49 2.17 -3.73 -10.36
C PHE A 49 1.03 -3.03 -11.09
N ILE A 50 -0.23 -3.29 -10.72
CA ILE A 50 -1.40 -2.64 -11.35
C ILE A 50 -1.29 -1.10 -11.36
N PRO A 51 -1.00 -0.39 -10.25
CA PRO A 51 -0.82 1.06 -10.28
C PRO A 51 0.32 1.51 -11.18
N LEU A 52 1.43 0.76 -11.24
CA LEU A 52 2.59 1.10 -12.04
C LEU A 52 2.29 0.96 -13.53
N ILE A 53 1.66 -0.15 -13.95
CA ILE A 53 1.24 -0.39 -15.33
C ILE A 53 0.26 0.70 -15.78
N ILE A 54 -0.75 1.02 -14.95
CA ILE A 54 -1.71 2.08 -15.27
C ILE A 54 -1.02 3.45 -15.38
N ALA A 55 -0.05 3.76 -14.50
CA ALA A 55 0.70 5.00 -14.57
C ALA A 55 1.58 5.08 -15.84
N LEU A 56 2.16 3.95 -16.29
CA LEU A 56 2.94 3.87 -17.53
C LEU A 56 2.06 4.01 -18.78
N VAL A 57 0.94 3.30 -18.85
CA VAL A 57 0.04 3.28 -20.01
C VAL A 57 -0.82 4.54 -20.08
N ASN A 58 -1.55 4.85 -19.02
CA ASN A 58 -2.52 5.96 -19.02
C ASN A 58 -1.91 7.29 -18.58
N GLY A 59 -0.75 7.31 -17.92
CA GLY A 59 -0.15 8.55 -17.42
C GLY A 59 -0.97 9.25 -16.33
N THR A 60 -1.95 8.56 -15.71
CA THR A 60 -2.84 9.15 -14.71
C THR A 60 -2.59 8.57 -13.32
N LYS A 61 -2.80 9.40 -12.30
CA LYS A 61 -2.83 8.98 -10.87
C LYS A 61 -4.20 8.41 -10.45
N GLY A 62 -5.03 7.99 -11.40
CA GLY A 62 -6.40 7.55 -11.15
C GLY A 62 -6.45 6.39 -10.16
N TYR A 63 -5.49 5.45 -10.25
CA TYR A 63 -5.42 4.31 -9.35
C TYR A 63 -5.17 4.72 -7.89
N CYS A 64 -4.12 5.50 -7.61
CA CYS A 64 -3.81 5.90 -6.24
C CYS A 64 -4.91 6.79 -5.62
N ASN A 65 -5.60 7.59 -6.43
CA ASN A 65 -6.66 8.49 -5.95
C ASN A 65 -8.00 7.80 -5.69
N ARG A 66 -8.38 6.82 -6.53
CA ARG A 66 -9.74 6.26 -6.54
C ARG A 66 -9.82 4.75 -6.32
N TYR A 67 -8.78 3.99 -6.68
CA TYR A 67 -8.80 2.52 -6.70
C TYR A 67 -7.84 1.84 -5.71
N CYS A 68 -7.04 2.61 -4.96
CA CYS A 68 -6.09 2.02 -4.02
C CYS A 68 -6.84 1.34 -2.85
N GLY A 69 -6.88 0.00 -2.87
CA GLY A 69 -7.60 -0.81 -1.87
C GLY A 69 -7.15 -0.54 -0.43
N ARG A 70 -5.85 -0.34 -0.17
CA ARG A 70 -5.34 0.08 1.16
C ARG A 70 -5.77 1.50 1.53
N GLY A 71 -5.80 2.42 0.57
CA GLY A 71 -6.28 3.79 0.79
C GLY A 71 -7.78 3.82 1.11
N GLN A 72 -8.57 2.95 0.48
CA GLN A 72 -9.98 2.74 0.80
C GLN A 72 -10.16 2.09 2.17
N LEU A 73 -9.32 1.10 2.53
CA LEU A 73 -9.32 0.46 3.85
C LEU A 73 -9.11 1.51 4.96
N PHE A 74 -8.10 2.37 4.84
CA PHE A 74 -7.86 3.43 5.84
C PHE A 74 -8.94 4.51 5.83
N SER A 75 -9.53 4.82 4.66
CA SER A 75 -10.66 5.74 4.57
C SER A 75 -11.93 5.19 5.23
N LEU A 76 -12.14 3.87 5.17
CA LEU A 76 -13.27 3.20 5.81
C LEU A 76 -13.05 3.05 7.31
N LEU A 77 -11.85 2.62 7.74
CA LEU A 77 -11.48 2.48 9.14
C LEU A 77 -11.48 3.83 9.87
N GLY A 78 -10.77 4.84 9.36
CA GLY A 78 -10.75 6.15 10.02
C GLY A 78 -12.01 6.99 9.79
N GLY A 79 -12.84 6.65 8.80
CA GLY A 79 -14.10 7.34 8.52
C GLY A 79 -15.29 6.74 9.27
N ARG A 80 -15.58 5.45 9.02
CA ARG A 80 -16.76 4.74 9.52
C ARG A 80 -16.60 4.25 10.96
N PHE A 81 -15.41 3.77 11.33
CA PHE A 81 -15.11 3.34 12.70
C PHE A 81 -14.59 4.48 13.59
N GLY A 82 -14.41 5.69 13.04
CA GLY A 82 -14.01 6.87 13.83
C GLY A 82 -12.61 6.81 14.47
N LEU A 83 -11.80 5.80 14.14
CA LEU A 83 -10.47 5.53 14.72
C LEU A 83 -9.40 6.60 14.39
N SER A 84 -9.76 7.70 13.73
CA SER A 84 -8.85 8.74 13.26
C SER A 84 -9.12 10.06 13.99
N ARG A 85 -8.06 10.68 14.53
CA ARG A 85 -8.13 12.00 15.19
C ARG A 85 -8.44 13.16 14.23
N LYS A 86 -8.56 12.90 12.92
CA LYS A 86 -8.85 13.86 11.83
C LYS A 86 -7.95 15.11 11.79
N LYS A 87 -6.85 15.10 12.56
CA LYS A 87 -5.87 16.18 12.63
C LYS A 87 -5.11 16.31 11.32
N ASP A 88 -4.84 17.55 10.93
CA ASP A 88 -4.06 17.82 9.71
C ASP A 88 -2.62 17.30 9.82
N ILE A 89 -2.13 16.81 8.70
CA ILE A 89 -0.77 16.27 8.57
C ILE A 89 0.22 17.43 8.67
N PRO A 90 1.30 17.33 9.48
CA PRO A 90 2.30 18.38 9.61
C PRO A 90 2.98 18.67 8.27
N ALA A 91 3.38 19.93 8.08
CA ALA A 91 3.96 20.41 6.82
C ALA A 91 5.23 19.64 6.41
N TRP A 92 6.05 19.22 7.38
CA TRP A 92 7.27 18.46 7.11
C TRP A 92 7.01 17.11 6.40
N MET A 93 5.97 16.37 6.79
CA MET A 93 5.59 15.11 6.09
C MET A 93 5.06 15.35 4.68
N LYS A 94 4.56 16.55 4.39
CA LYS A 94 4.13 16.94 3.04
C LYS A 94 5.30 17.39 2.16
N SER A 95 6.47 17.66 2.74
CA SER A 95 7.63 18.20 2.03
C SER A 95 8.14 17.24 0.95
N LYS A 96 8.76 17.79 -0.11
CA LYS A 96 9.38 16.99 -1.18
C LYS A 96 10.52 16.13 -0.63
N VAL A 97 11.31 16.68 0.28
CA VAL A 97 12.45 16.01 0.92
C VAL A 97 11.98 14.74 1.64
N PHE A 98 10.96 14.85 2.49
CA PHE A 98 10.44 13.68 3.20
C PHE A 98 9.88 12.63 2.24
N ARG A 99 9.11 13.02 1.22
CA ARG A 99 8.53 12.07 0.25
C ARG A 99 9.60 11.31 -0.53
N TYR A 100 10.64 11.99 -1.01
CA TYR A 100 11.72 11.35 -1.75
C TYR A 100 12.65 10.54 -0.85
N GLY A 101 12.96 11.04 0.35
CA GLY A 101 13.73 10.28 1.35
C GLY A 101 13.01 8.99 1.75
N PHE A 102 11.70 9.07 1.99
CA PHE A 102 10.88 7.89 2.31
C PHE A 102 10.76 6.92 1.14
N LEU A 103 10.62 7.43 -0.10
CA LEU A 103 10.67 6.61 -1.31
C LEU A 103 12.00 5.87 -1.43
N LEU A 104 13.12 6.57 -1.26
CA LEU A 104 14.45 5.98 -1.32
C LEU A 104 14.63 4.90 -0.26
N PHE A 105 14.21 5.16 0.98
CA PHE A 105 14.25 4.18 2.07
C PHE A 105 13.49 2.89 1.71
N PHE A 106 12.24 3.02 1.21
CA PHE A 106 11.45 1.86 0.79
C PHE A 106 12.04 1.14 -0.43
N LEU A 107 12.64 1.89 -1.37
CA LEU A 107 13.27 1.32 -2.56
C LEU A 107 14.51 0.51 -2.18
N VAL A 108 15.37 1.02 -1.29
CA VAL A 108 16.53 0.29 -0.76
C VAL A 108 16.08 -0.98 -0.04
N MET A 109 15.03 -0.88 0.80
CA MET A 109 14.47 -2.05 1.48
C MET A 109 13.95 -3.11 0.49
N PHE A 110 13.29 -2.68 -0.59
CA PHE A 110 12.81 -3.57 -1.66
C PHE A 110 13.95 -4.21 -2.45
N LEU A 111 14.97 -3.44 -2.84
CA LEU A 111 16.14 -3.96 -3.55
C LEU A 111 16.92 -4.95 -2.68
N GLN A 112 17.12 -4.64 -1.39
CA GLN A 112 17.76 -5.55 -0.45
C GLN A 112 17.00 -6.89 -0.34
N MET A 113 15.67 -6.83 -0.37
CA MET A 113 14.80 -8.00 -0.35
C MET A 113 14.94 -8.84 -1.63
N LEU A 114 15.00 -8.22 -2.81
CA LEU A 114 15.27 -8.91 -4.07
C LEU A 114 16.66 -9.56 -4.09
N LEU A 115 17.71 -8.85 -3.63
CA LEU A 115 19.07 -9.39 -3.56
C LEU A 115 19.16 -10.60 -2.64
N ASN A 116 18.55 -10.52 -1.44
CA ASN A 116 18.50 -11.66 -0.51
C ASN A 116 17.76 -12.84 -1.13
N THR A 117 16.66 -12.59 -1.86
CA THR A 117 15.90 -13.64 -2.55
C THR A 117 16.75 -14.28 -3.64
N TRP A 118 17.44 -13.47 -4.45
CA TRP A 118 18.37 -13.92 -5.48
C TRP A 118 19.51 -14.78 -4.91
N LEU A 119 20.10 -14.37 -3.79
CA LEU A 119 21.14 -15.14 -3.09
C LEU A 119 20.65 -16.50 -2.59
N VAL A 120 19.39 -16.60 -2.14
CA VAL A 120 18.79 -17.89 -1.77
C VAL A 120 18.56 -18.75 -3.01
N PHE A 121 18.17 -18.17 -4.14
CA PHE A 121 18.09 -18.89 -5.42
C PHE A 121 19.46 -19.36 -5.92
N ALA A 122 20.51 -18.58 -5.68
CA ALA A 122 21.90 -18.94 -6.00
C ALA A 122 22.50 -20.01 -5.05
N GLY A 123 21.77 -20.42 -4.00
CA GLY A 123 22.22 -21.45 -3.05
C GLY A 123 23.14 -20.95 -1.94
N GLU A 124 23.49 -19.66 -1.91
CA GLU A 124 24.48 -19.05 -0.99
C GLU A 124 23.90 -18.72 0.40
N ARG A 125 22.57 -18.64 0.53
CA ARG A 125 21.89 -18.26 1.78
C ARG A 125 20.81 -19.27 2.12
N THR A 126 20.76 -19.67 3.39
CA THR A 126 19.66 -20.46 3.94
C THR A 126 18.38 -19.61 4.07
N LEU A 127 17.21 -20.27 3.96
CA LEU A 127 15.90 -19.66 4.04
C LEU A 127 15.72 -18.89 5.37
N ARG A 128 15.51 -17.58 5.31
CA ARG A 128 15.19 -16.75 6.48
C ARG A 128 13.68 -16.62 6.64
N GLN A 129 13.09 -17.45 7.50
CA GLN A 129 11.68 -17.40 7.91
C GLN A 129 11.40 -16.28 8.94
N THR A 130 11.86 -15.07 8.63
CA THR A 130 11.78 -13.93 9.56
C THR A 130 11.21 -12.73 8.84
N VAL A 131 10.15 -12.16 9.39
CA VAL A 131 9.51 -10.94 8.89
C VAL A 131 10.21 -9.74 9.53
N THR A 132 10.88 -8.91 8.72
CA THR A 132 11.58 -7.71 9.19
C THR A 132 10.66 -6.49 9.11
N LEU A 133 10.19 -6.01 10.25
CA LEU A 133 9.47 -4.74 10.35
C LEU A 133 10.46 -3.58 10.50
N LEU A 134 10.34 -2.57 9.62
CA LEU A 134 11.20 -1.36 9.60
C LEU A 134 12.70 -1.68 9.69
N TRP A 135 13.13 -2.83 9.19
CA TRP A 135 14.53 -3.32 9.27
C TRP A 135 15.05 -3.67 10.68
N THR A 136 14.48 -3.11 11.75
CA THR A 136 14.95 -3.27 13.14
C THR A 136 14.29 -4.42 13.88
N PHE A 137 13.02 -4.71 13.61
CA PHE A 137 12.26 -5.72 14.36
C PHE A 137 12.14 -7.00 13.54
N LYS A 138 12.85 -8.04 13.98
CA LYS A 138 12.82 -9.37 13.38
C LYS A 138 11.77 -10.22 14.09
N LEU A 139 10.60 -10.39 13.48
CA LEU A 139 9.55 -11.25 14.03
C LEU A 139 9.69 -12.67 13.45
N PRO A 140 9.93 -13.70 14.29
CA PRO A 140 10.02 -15.08 13.83
C PRO A 140 8.64 -15.57 13.39
N TRP A 141 8.49 -15.90 12.11
CA TRP A 141 7.18 -16.21 11.51
C TRP A 141 7.11 -17.65 11.00
N HIS A 142 7.57 -18.56 11.85
CA HIS A 142 7.79 -19.96 11.55
C HIS A 142 6.48 -20.75 11.30
N TRP A 143 5.37 -20.34 11.92
CA TRP A 143 4.07 -21.02 11.78
C TRP A 143 3.39 -20.81 10.42
N ALA A 144 3.71 -19.74 9.68
CA ALA A 144 3.04 -19.44 8.40
C ALA A 144 3.64 -20.17 7.20
N TYR A 145 4.64 -21.03 7.43
CA TYR A 145 5.30 -21.83 6.42
C TYR A 145 5.07 -23.31 6.70
N HIS A 146 4.04 -23.87 6.06
CA HIS A 146 3.66 -25.28 6.21
C HIS A 146 4.40 -26.23 5.24
N GLY A 147 5.63 -25.88 4.87
CA GLY A 147 6.36 -26.59 3.81
C GLY A 147 5.76 -26.34 2.43
N THR A 148 6.59 -26.31 1.40
CA THR A 148 6.15 -26.03 0.03
C THR A 148 6.77 -27.01 -0.95
N LEU A 149 5.98 -27.42 -1.95
CA LEU A 149 6.45 -28.09 -3.17
C LEU A 149 7.27 -27.17 -4.11
N LEU A 150 7.40 -25.88 -3.76
CA LEU A 150 8.06 -24.85 -4.55
C LEU A 150 9.46 -24.51 -4.03
N SER A 151 10.32 -23.98 -4.91
CA SER A 151 11.69 -23.56 -4.61
C SER A 151 11.79 -22.68 -3.36
N PRO A 152 12.82 -22.87 -2.50
CA PRO A 152 13.03 -22.06 -1.29
C PRO A 152 13.13 -20.55 -1.58
N GLY A 153 13.58 -20.16 -2.76
CA GLY A 153 13.61 -18.75 -3.17
C GLY A 153 12.21 -18.12 -3.26
N THR A 154 11.19 -18.88 -3.64
CA THR A 154 9.79 -18.40 -3.71
C THR A 154 9.24 -18.05 -2.33
N ALA A 155 9.58 -18.86 -1.31
CA ALA A 155 9.21 -18.59 0.07
C ALA A 155 9.99 -17.40 0.63
N GLN A 156 11.29 -17.28 0.31
CA GLN A 156 12.09 -16.12 0.70
C GLN A 156 11.53 -14.81 0.15
N PHE A 157 11.11 -14.81 -1.13
CA PHE A 157 10.46 -13.66 -1.75
C PHE A 157 9.18 -13.29 -0.99
N ALA A 158 8.35 -14.28 -0.69
CA ALA A 158 7.08 -14.08 -0.02
C ALA A 158 7.26 -13.46 1.38
N PHE A 159 8.22 -13.95 2.18
CA PHE A 159 8.56 -13.36 3.48
C PHE A 159 9.02 -11.91 3.37
N GLY A 160 9.92 -11.63 2.43
CA GLY A 160 10.42 -10.29 2.20
C GLY A 160 9.33 -9.32 1.76
N PHE A 161 8.50 -9.74 0.79
CA PHE A 161 7.42 -8.91 0.26
C PHE A 161 6.32 -8.66 1.31
N TYR A 162 5.92 -9.69 2.06
CA TYR A 162 4.97 -9.55 3.17
C TYR A 162 5.50 -8.58 4.23
N SER A 163 6.79 -8.61 4.55
CA SER A 163 7.43 -7.69 5.50
C SER A 163 7.26 -6.21 5.09
N ILE A 164 7.44 -5.93 3.81
CA ILE A 164 7.31 -4.57 3.25
C ILE A 164 5.85 -4.11 3.30
N ILE A 165 4.92 -4.98 2.88
CA ILE A 165 3.49 -4.69 2.93
C ILE A 165 3.06 -4.45 4.38
N LEU A 166 3.41 -5.34 5.30
CA LEU A 166 3.03 -5.27 6.70
C LEU A 166 3.56 -4.00 7.36
N THR A 167 4.84 -3.68 7.13
CA THR A 167 5.45 -2.43 7.60
C THR A 167 4.70 -1.20 7.09
N SER A 168 4.36 -1.17 5.80
CA SER A 168 3.61 -0.06 5.20
C SER A 168 2.20 0.07 5.76
N THR A 169 1.56 -1.06 6.11
CA THR A 169 0.23 -1.10 6.70
C THR A 169 0.26 -0.63 8.14
N ILE A 170 1.24 -1.06 8.94
CA ILE A 170 1.41 -0.64 10.33
C ILE A 170 1.66 0.87 10.41
N LEU A 171 2.61 1.39 9.62
CA LEU A 171 2.84 2.84 9.56
C LEU A 171 1.61 3.59 9.04
N GLY A 172 0.89 2.99 8.09
CA GLY A 172 -0.36 3.53 7.56
C GLY A 172 -1.44 3.65 8.62
N LEU A 173 -1.63 2.61 9.43
CA LEU A 173 -2.56 2.59 10.56
C LEU A 173 -2.13 3.59 11.65
N ALA A 174 -0.86 3.61 12.02
CA ALA A 174 -0.33 4.56 13.00
C ALA A 174 -0.60 6.01 12.58
N THR A 175 -0.30 6.37 11.33
CA THR A 175 -0.56 7.72 10.83
C THR A 175 -2.04 8.00 10.56
N MET A 176 -2.86 6.99 10.29
CA MET A 176 -4.31 7.12 10.22
C MET A 176 -4.92 7.46 11.59
N ILE A 177 -4.44 6.82 12.66
CA ILE A 177 -4.89 7.08 14.03
C ILE A 177 -4.51 8.51 14.46
N LEU A 178 -3.26 8.91 14.18
CA LEU A 178 -2.72 10.20 14.59
C LEU A 178 -3.26 11.40 13.78
N PHE A 179 -3.50 11.20 12.48
CA PHE A 179 -3.86 12.28 11.54
C PHE A 179 -5.15 11.93 10.79
N LYS A 180 -5.35 12.47 9.58
CA LYS A 180 -6.47 12.15 8.70
C LYS A 180 -6.38 10.71 8.15
N PRO A 181 -7.51 10.07 7.79
CA PRO A 181 -7.53 8.68 7.34
C PRO A 181 -6.71 8.40 6.07
N ARG A 182 -6.48 9.41 5.21
CA ARG A 182 -5.64 9.26 4.00
C ARG A 182 -4.23 9.84 4.14
N SER A 183 -3.74 10.00 5.36
CA SER A 183 -2.43 10.64 5.60
C SER A 183 -1.28 9.85 5.00
N TRP A 184 -1.32 8.53 5.13
CA TRP A 184 -0.34 7.64 4.51
C TRP A 184 -0.25 7.83 2.98
N CYS A 185 -1.37 8.07 2.29
CA CYS A 185 -1.38 8.22 0.83
C CYS A 185 -0.58 9.45 0.36
N VAL A 186 -0.31 10.43 1.22
CA VAL A 186 0.42 11.66 0.88
C VAL A 186 1.91 11.43 0.66
N TYR A 187 2.50 10.52 1.44
CA TYR A 187 3.93 10.19 1.38
C TYR A 187 4.19 8.73 1.00
N CYS A 188 3.14 7.99 0.62
CA CYS A 188 3.23 6.62 0.14
C CYS A 188 4.26 6.52 -1.00
N PRO A 189 5.23 5.59 -0.94
CA PRO A 189 6.28 5.46 -1.95
C PRO A 189 5.68 5.21 -3.34
N MET A 190 4.64 4.38 -3.40
CA MET A 190 3.88 4.12 -4.63
C MET A 190 3.24 5.36 -5.24
N GLY A 191 2.66 6.23 -4.42
CA GLY A 191 2.06 7.48 -4.89
C GLY A 191 3.11 8.44 -5.43
N THR A 192 4.29 8.47 -4.79
CA THR A 192 5.43 9.29 -5.23
C THR A 192 6.04 8.75 -6.52
N MET A 193 6.22 7.43 -6.64
CA MET A 193 6.77 6.78 -7.83
C MET A 193 5.85 6.95 -9.05
N THR A 194 4.56 6.64 -8.91
CA THR A 194 3.58 6.87 -10.00
C THR A 194 3.51 8.35 -10.39
N GLN A 195 3.63 9.28 -9.43
CA GLN A 195 3.72 10.70 -9.73
C GLN A 195 4.94 11.08 -10.56
N LEU A 196 6.10 10.49 -10.29
CA LEU A 196 7.31 10.71 -11.09
C LEU A 196 7.13 10.19 -12.51
N ILE A 197 6.58 8.98 -12.66
CA ILE A 197 6.30 8.38 -13.97
C ILE A 197 5.35 9.27 -14.79
N CYS A 198 4.23 9.70 -14.21
CA CYS A 198 3.29 10.58 -14.91
C CYS A 198 3.91 11.92 -15.31
N LYS A 199 4.78 12.52 -14.46
CA LYS A 199 5.48 13.76 -14.77
C LYS A 199 6.54 13.58 -15.87
N GLY A 200 7.27 12.47 -15.86
CA GLY A 200 8.23 12.12 -16.90
C GLY A 200 7.53 11.94 -18.25
N LYS A 201 6.40 11.22 -18.27
CA LYS A 201 5.59 11.03 -19.47
C LYS A 201 5.00 12.32 -20.02
N ALA A 202 4.57 13.25 -19.15
CA ALA A 202 4.07 14.55 -19.57
C ALA A 202 5.17 15.38 -20.25
N ARG A 203 6.40 15.36 -19.73
CA ARG A 203 7.55 16.07 -20.31
C ARG A 203 8.10 15.47 -21.61
N GLY A 204 7.88 14.18 -21.86
CA GLY A 204 8.29 13.53 -23.10
C GLY A 204 7.23 13.61 -24.21
N LYS A 205 6.15 14.36 -23.99
CA LYS A 205 5.08 14.61 -24.96
C LYS A 205 5.10 16.04 -25.50
N ASP A 206 6.04 16.85 -25.03
CA ASP A 206 6.42 18.17 -25.53
C ASP A 206 7.64 17.99 -26.45
#